data_AF-A0A7X9G921-F1
#
_entry.id   AF-A0A7X9G921-F1
#
_cell.length_a   1.000
_cell.length_b   1.000
_cell.length_c   1.000
_cell.angle_alpha   90.00
_cell.angle_beta   90.00
_cell.angle_gamma   90.00
#
_symmetry.space_group_name_H-M   'P 1'
#
loop_
_entity.id
_entity.type
_entity.pdbx_description
1 polymer ?
#
loop_
_entity_poly.entity_id
_entity_poly.type
_entity_poly.pdbx_seq_one_letter_code
_entity_poly.pdbx_strand_id
1 'polypeptide(L)'
;MDRPYLLKHCRELLIDDFHSEARVGDLHFRLHSPQEQPEEPTQPRGHYQTVIHADGIYRLYYRGQLPLTDAAQMLQDGNPGEYTAYAESDDGRTWRCPELGLFPNKAANAVWSGTMATHNFAPFLDEQPGCPPEERFKALGGVQPGGGLFAFTSPDGIHWRPCGETPAMPPLKDKAWALDSQNVAFWSVAENCYVLYYRVFEPIQGKKLRAIFKTTSDDFRHWQPV
;
A
#
# COMPACT_ATOMS: atom_id res chain seq x y z
N MET A 1 -28.17 -31.86 18.97
CA MET A 1 -28.03 -30.38 18.89
C MET A 1 -26.56 -30.09 19.07
N ASP A 2 -25.89 -29.83 17.96
CA ASP A 2 -24.47 -29.50 17.97
C ASP A 2 -24.25 -28.18 18.71
N ARG A 3 -23.15 -28.12 19.48
CA ARG A 3 -22.83 -26.95 20.29
C ARG A 3 -22.55 -25.76 19.36
N PRO A 4 -23.02 -24.54 19.69
CA PRO A 4 -22.72 -23.35 18.90
C PRO A 4 -21.21 -23.10 18.83
N TYR A 5 -20.72 -22.77 17.63
CA TYR A 5 -19.32 -22.42 17.39
C TYR A 5 -19.02 -21.02 17.97
N LEU A 6 -18.03 -20.94 18.87
CA LEU A 6 -17.75 -19.72 19.64
C LEU A 6 -16.58 -18.93 19.04
N LEU A 7 -16.88 -17.88 18.28
CA LEU A 7 -15.88 -17.08 17.55
C LEU A 7 -15.00 -16.17 18.42
N LYS A 8 -15.49 -15.72 19.58
CA LYS A 8 -14.81 -14.72 20.45
C LYS A 8 -14.30 -13.51 19.64
N HIS A 9 -12.97 -13.33 19.55
CA HIS A 9 -12.29 -12.25 18.83
C HIS A 9 -11.51 -12.78 17.61
N CYS A 10 -11.73 -14.03 17.20
CA CYS A 10 -11.09 -14.60 16.03
C CYS A 10 -11.73 -14.01 14.77
N ARG A 11 -10.89 -13.44 13.90
CA ARG A 11 -11.29 -13.07 12.54
C ARG A 11 -11.29 -14.33 11.70
N GLU A 12 -12.44 -14.66 11.12
CA GLU A 12 -12.59 -15.79 10.20
C GLU A 12 -12.77 -15.29 8.78
N LEU A 13 -12.17 -16.01 7.83
CA LEU A 13 -12.39 -15.73 6.42
C LEU A 13 -13.72 -16.36 5.99
N LEU A 14 -14.63 -15.55 5.45
CA LEU A 14 -15.91 -16.02 4.89
C LEU A 14 -15.69 -16.62 3.48
N ILE A 15 -14.90 -17.69 3.40
CA ILE A 15 -14.56 -18.37 2.13
C ILE A 15 -15.49 -19.54 1.82
N ASP A 16 -16.28 -19.98 2.79
CA ASP A 16 -17.26 -21.04 2.68
C ASP A 16 -18.52 -20.70 3.50
N ASP A 17 -19.43 -21.66 3.61
CA ASP A 17 -20.68 -21.53 4.33
C ASP A 17 -20.61 -22.10 5.76
N PHE A 18 -19.47 -22.54 6.28
CA PHE A 18 -19.36 -23.21 7.59
C PHE A 18 -20.02 -22.42 8.74
N HIS A 19 -19.84 -21.10 8.77
CA HIS A 19 -20.47 -20.22 9.79
C HIS A 19 -21.92 -19.84 9.50
N SER A 20 -22.45 -20.22 8.34
CA SER A 20 -23.78 -19.83 7.85
C SER A 20 -24.64 -20.99 7.35
N GLU A 21 -24.15 -22.22 7.51
CA GLU A 21 -24.79 -23.47 7.06
C GLU A 21 -26.13 -23.67 7.78
N ALA A 22 -26.15 -23.44 9.09
CA ALA A 22 -27.36 -23.43 9.90
C ALA A 22 -27.84 -21.99 10.15
N ARG A 23 -29.05 -21.67 9.68
CA ARG A 23 -29.70 -20.37 9.89
C ARG A 23 -30.98 -20.57 10.69
N VAL A 24 -31.22 -19.68 11.66
CA VAL A 24 -32.46 -19.66 12.44
C VAL A 24 -33.26 -18.43 12.04
N GLY A 25 -34.50 -18.64 11.59
CA GLY A 25 -35.38 -17.57 11.12
C GLY A 25 -35.11 -17.17 9.66
N ASP A 26 -35.51 -15.95 9.30
CA ASP A 26 -35.48 -15.43 7.91
C ASP A 26 -34.14 -14.72 7.58
N LEU A 27 -33.03 -15.45 7.72
CA LEU A 27 -31.69 -14.94 7.42
C LEU A 27 -31.28 -15.26 5.98
N HIS A 28 -31.04 -14.23 5.17
CA HIS A 28 -30.57 -14.35 3.80
C HIS A 28 -29.35 -13.44 3.52
N PHE A 29 -28.42 -13.91 2.70
CA PHE A 29 -27.36 -13.07 2.18
C PHE A 29 -27.94 -12.08 1.18
N ARG A 30 -27.65 -10.80 1.39
CA ARG A 30 -28.05 -9.73 0.49
C ARG A 30 -26.81 -8.98 0.02
N LEU A 31 -26.58 -8.99 -1.27
CA LEU A 31 -25.58 -8.10 -1.87
C LEU A 31 -26.14 -6.68 -1.81
N HIS A 32 -25.44 -5.79 -1.11
CA HIS A 32 -25.79 -4.38 -1.10
C HIS A 32 -25.53 -3.78 -2.50
N SER A 33 -26.51 -3.06 -3.04
CA SER A 33 -26.31 -2.29 -4.27
C SER A 33 -25.42 -1.08 -3.95
N PRO A 34 -24.37 -0.80 -4.74
CA PRO A 34 -23.61 0.43 -4.60
C PRO A 34 -24.56 1.63 -4.67
N GLN A 35 -24.43 2.56 -3.74
CA GLN A 35 -25.13 3.83 -3.79
C GLN A 35 -24.14 4.88 -4.27
N GLU A 36 -24.46 5.53 -5.39
CA GLU A 36 -23.70 6.67 -5.87
C GLU A 36 -23.76 7.78 -4.80
N GLN A 37 -22.60 8.21 -4.36
CA GLN A 37 -22.45 9.32 -3.43
C GLN A 37 -21.86 10.51 -4.20
N PRO A 38 -22.25 11.76 -3.89
CA PRO A 38 -21.59 12.91 -4.47
C PRO A 38 -20.09 12.86 -4.15
N GLU A 39 -19.26 13.25 -5.12
CA GLU A 39 -17.82 13.37 -4.90
C GLU A 39 -17.55 14.41 -3.81
N GLU A 40 -16.69 14.08 -2.85
CA GLU A 40 -16.24 15.04 -1.85
C GLU A 40 -15.22 15.99 -2.52
N PRO A 41 -15.47 17.32 -2.58
CA PRO A 41 -14.65 18.26 -3.36
C PRO A 41 -13.18 18.35 -2.97
N THR A 42 -12.85 18.07 -1.72
CA THR A 42 -11.52 18.11 -1.11
C THR A 42 -10.75 16.80 -1.26
N GLN A 43 -11.39 15.71 -1.67
CA GLN A 43 -10.74 14.41 -1.88
C GLN A 43 -9.54 14.55 -2.83
N PRO A 44 -8.31 14.25 -2.38
CA PRO A 44 -7.14 14.33 -3.23
C PRO A 44 -7.24 13.35 -4.40
N ARG A 45 -6.86 13.81 -5.60
CA ARG A 45 -6.79 12.98 -6.80
C ARG A 45 -5.37 12.44 -6.98
N GLY A 46 -5.27 11.16 -7.32
CA GLY A 46 -4.00 10.51 -7.61
C GLY A 46 -4.14 9.00 -7.67
N HIS A 47 -3.01 8.32 -7.88
CA HIS A 47 -2.96 6.87 -7.97
C HIS A 47 -2.41 6.25 -6.69
N TYR A 48 -2.64 4.94 -6.51
CA TYR A 48 -2.09 4.15 -5.40
C TYR A 48 -2.30 4.80 -4.04
N GLN A 49 -3.55 5.11 -3.75
CA GLN A 49 -3.94 5.79 -2.53
C GLN A 49 -3.86 4.84 -1.33
N THR A 50 -3.20 5.27 -0.27
CA THR A 50 -3.19 4.57 1.02
C THR A 50 -3.71 5.50 2.10
N VAL A 51 -4.69 5.04 2.87
CA VAL A 51 -5.18 5.75 4.06
C VAL A 51 -4.71 5.04 5.32
N ILE A 52 -4.09 5.77 6.24
CA ILE A 52 -3.64 5.30 7.55
C ILE A 52 -4.29 6.17 8.62
N HIS A 53 -4.97 5.54 9.59
CA HIS A 53 -5.49 6.25 10.75
C HIS A 53 -4.54 6.04 11.94
N ALA A 54 -3.91 7.13 12.39
CA ALA A 54 -3.00 7.12 13.53
C ALA A 54 -3.08 8.46 14.27
N ASP A 55 -2.87 8.47 15.59
CA ASP A 55 -2.85 9.71 16.39
C ASP A 55 -4.11 10.58 16.24
N GLY A 56 -5.26 9.95 15.97
CA GLY A 56 -6.55 10.62 15.76
C GLY A 56 -6.71 11.33 14.42
N ILE A 57 -5.81 11.09 13.46
CA ILE A 57 -5.82 11.72 12.14
C ILE A 57 -5.78 10.65 11.05
N TYR A 58 -6.64 10.79 10.04
CA TYR A 58 -6.55 10.04 8.80
C TYR A 58 -5.50 10.69 7.89
N ARG A 59 -4.51 9.92 7.50
CA ARG A 59 -3.43 10.32 6.58
C ARG A 59 -3.63 9.62 5.26
N LEU A 60 -3.79 10.37 4.18
CA LEU A 60 -3.86 9.87 2.82
C LEU A 60 -2.54 10.12 2.11
N TYR A 61 -1.93 9.06 1.63
CA TYR A 61 -0.77 9.09 0.74
C TYR A 61 -1.20 8.74 -0.66
N TYR A 62 -0.69 9.45 -1.66
CA TYR A 62 -1.06 9.20 -3.05
C TYR A 62 0.05 9.59 -4.00
N ARG A 63 0.08 8.94 -5.17
CA ARG A 63 0.95 9.34 -6.27
C ARG A 63 0.34 10.49 -7.05
N GLY A 64 1.02 11.62 -7.04
CA GLY A 64 0.76 12.75 -7.93
C GLY A 64 1.61 12.69 -9.19
N GLN A 65 1.25 13.50 -10.18
CA GLN A 65 1.96 13.60 -11.46
C GLN A 65 2.10 15.07 -11.85
N LEU A 66 3.33 15.53 -12.04
CA LEU A 66 3.60 16.80 -12.71
C LEU A 66 3.56 16.61 -14.24
N PRO A 67 3.16 17.64 -15.00
CA PRO A 67 3.23 17.57 -16.45
C PRO A 67 4.68 17.41 -16.91
N LEU A 68 4.89 16.56 -17.91
CA LEU A 68 6.17 16.44 -18.63
C LEU A 68 5.96 16.87 -20.08
N THR A 69 7.03 17.37 -20.70
CA THR A 69 7.00 17.82 -22.10
C THR A 69 6.88 16.65 -23.08
N ASP A 70 7.40 15.48 -22.70
CA ASP A 70 7.32 14.26 -23.50
C ASP A 70 6.17 13.36 -23.02
N ALA A 71 5.15 13.23 -23.85
CA ALA A 71 3.99 12.37 -23.57
C ALA A 71 4.37 10.88 -23.46
N ALA A 72 5.42 10.42 -24.15
CA ALA A 72 5.88 9.04 -24.03
C ALA A 72 6.51 8.79 -22.65
N GLN A 73 7.19 9.78 -22.08
CA GLN A 73 7.76 9.69 -20.74
C GLN A 73 6.68 9.64 -19.66
N MET A 74 5.53 10.29 -19.86
CA MET A 74 4.39 10.23 -18.94
C MET A 74 3.79 8.82 -18.79
N LEU A 75 4.03 7.94 -19.75
CA LEU A 75 3.56 6.54 -19.73
C LEU A 75 4.54 5.60 -19.01
N GLN A 76 5.71 6.10 -18.58
CA GLN A 76 6.71 5.29 -17.92
C GLN A 76 6.50 5.28 -16.41
N ASP A 77 6.60 4.09 -15.82
CA ASP A 77 6.57 3.93 -14.37
C ASP A 77 7.82 4.56 -13.75
N GLY A 78 7.67 5.32 -12.67
CA GLY A 78 8.77 6.01 -12.00
C GLY A 78 9.32 7.19 -12.77
N ASN A 79 8.54 7.78 -13.69
CA ASN A 79 8.96 8.96 -14.46
C ASN A 79 9.28 10.15 -13.53
N PRO A 80 10.12 11.12 -13.96
CA PRO A 80 10.59 12.22 -13.09
C PRO A 80 9.50 13.21 -12.65
N GLY A 81 8.30 13.12 -13.24
CA GLY A 81 7.12 13.90 -12.86
C GLY A 81 6.35 13.31 -11.68
N GLU A 82 6.57 12.04 -11.34
CA GLU A 82 5.90 11.38 -10.20
C GLU A 82 6.45 11.86 -8.85
N TYR A 83 5.56 11.93 -7.88
CA TYR A 83 5.86 12.24 -6.48
C TYR A 83 4.86 11.57 -5.55
N THR A 84 5.27 11.31 -4.31
CA THR A 84 4.36 10.88 -3.24
C THR A 84 3.88 12.11 -2.49
N ALA A 85 2.58 12.28 -2.44
CA ALA A 85 1.89 13.38 -1.79
C ALA A 85 1.15 12.93 -0.53
N TYR A 86 0.87 13.88 0.35
CA TYR A 86 0.20 13.68 1.63
C TYR A 86 -1.02 14.60 1.76
N ALA A 87 -2.08 14.08 2.37
CA ALA A 87 -3.21 14.85 2.85
C ALA A 87 -3.69 14.29 4.19
N GLU A 88 -4.42 15.11 4.94
CA GLU A 88 -4.92 14.74 6.25
C GLU A 88 -6.39 15.09 6.45
N SER A 89 -7.06 14.32 7.30
CA SER A 89 -8.47 14.49 7.61
C SER A 89 -8.75 14.07 9.05
N ASP A 90 -9.65 14.79 9.72
CA ASP A 90 -10.10 14.46 11.08
C ASP A 90 -11.26 13.45 11.06
N ASP A 91 -11.97 13.34 9.93
CA ASP A 91 -13.20 12.54 9.79
C ASP A 91 -13.14 11.48 8.67
N GLY A 92 -12.03 11.44 7.93
CA GLY A 92 -11.83 10.55 6.79
C GLY A 92 -12.63 10.93 5.54
N ARG A 93 -13.25 12.12 5.51
CA ARG A 93 -14.11 12.59 4.41
C ARG A 93 -13.63 13.92 3.85
N THR A 94 -13.40 14.91 4.70
CA THR A 94 -12.90 16.22 4.28
C THR A 94 -11.40 16.30 4.51
N TRP A 95 -10.65 16.58 3.45
CA TRP A 95 -9.20 16.49 3.41
C TRP A 95 -8.54 17.86 3.27
N ARG A 96 -7.34 17.97 3.86
CA ARG A 96 -6.46 19.13 3.77
C ARG A 96 -5.10 18.70 3.26
N CYS A 97 -4.54 19.44 2.31
CA CYS A 97 -3.18 19.22 1.80
C CYS A 97 -2.25 20.27 2.43
N PRO A 98 -1.45 19.93 3.45
CA PRO A 98 -0.57 20.89 4.11
C PRO A 98 0.57 21.36 3.20
N GLU A 99 1.03 22.60 3.39
CA GLU A 99 2.20 23.15 2.71
C GLU A 99 3.49 22.76 3.45
N LEU A 100 3.97 21.55 3.18
CA LEU A 100 5.16 20.98 3.82
C LEU A 100 6.48 21.53 3.27
N GLY A 101 6.54 21.81 1.96
CA GLY A 101 7.70 22.43 1.31
C GLY A 101 8.98 21.59 1.30
N LEU A 102 8.88 20.27 1.46
CA LEU A 102 10.04 19.37 1.63
C LEU A 102 10.84 19.14 0.34
N PHE A 103 10.21 19.25 -0.83
CA PHE A 103 10.81 18.99 -2.14
C PHE A 103 10.66 20.21 -3.05
N PRO A 104 11.76 20.91 -3.39
CA PRO A 104 11.72 22.03 -4.33
C PRO A 104 11.15 21.62 -5.68
N ASN A 105 10.35 22.49 -6.29
CA ASN A 105 9.70 22.28 -7.59
C ASN A 105 8.72 21.10 -7.67
N LYS A 106 8.26 20.58 -6.52
CA LYS A 106 7.16 19.61 -6.42
C LYS A 106 5.94 20.26 -5.77
N ALA A 107 4.83 19.51 -5.66
CA ALA A 107 3.67 19.97 -4.92
C ALA A 107 4.03 20.26 -3.46
N ALA A 108 3.42 21.28 -2.86
CA ALA A 108 3.74 21.74 -1.52
C ALA A 108 3.53 20.65 -0.44
N ASN A 109 2.63 19.70 -0.71
CA ASN A 109 2.31 18.56 0.16
C ASN A 109 3.07 17.27 -0.20
N ALA A 110 4.14 17.35 -1.00
CA ALA A 110 4.96 16.19 -1.32
C ALA A 110 5.77 15.72 -0.10
N VAL A 111 5.72 14.41 0.19
CA VAL A 111 6.47 13.74 1.27
C VAL A 111 7.60 12.85 0.74
N TRP A 112 7.61 12.56 -0.57
CA TRP A 112 8.73 11.91 -1.22
C TRP A 112 8.83 12.28 -2.71
N SER A 113 10.05 12.51 -3.20
CA SER A 113 10.31 12.73 -4.62
C SER A 113 11.76 12.46 -5.01
N GLY A 114 12.04 12.46 -6.32
CA GLY A 114 13.40 12.36 -6.88
C GLY A 114 13.91 10.94 -7.14
N THR A 115 13.10 9.92 -6.89
CA THR A 115 13.42 8.52 -7.18
C THR A 115 12.21 7.80 -7.77
N MET A 116 12.44 6.66 -8.45
CA MET A 116 11.38 5.81 -8.98
C MET A 116 10.54 5.13 -7.88
N ALA A 117 10.93 5.26 -6.61
CA ALA A 117 10.14 4.79 -5.47
C ALA A 117 8.80 5.52 -5.33
N THR A 118 8.68 6.72 -5.90
CA THR A 118 7.44 7.50 -5.97
C THR A 118 6.32 6.81 -6.75
N HIS A 119 6.67 5.87 -7.65
CA HIS A 119 5.69 5.26 -8.53
C HIS A 119 4.60 4.49 -7.78
N ASN A 120 4.94 3.85 -6.67
CA ASN A 120 4.04 2.95 -5.95
C ASN A 120 4.34 2.91 -4.44
N PHE A 121 4.80 4.04 -3.92
CA PHE A 121 5.13 4.23 -2.52
C PHE A 121 3.94 3.87 -1.63
N ALA A 122 4.05 2.77 -0.89
CA ALA A 122 2.96 2.17 -0.13
C ALA A 122 3.32 2.18 1.37
N PRO A 123 2.90 3.22 2.11
CA PRO A 123 3.16 3.31 3.54
C PRO A 123 2.19 2.45 4.35
N PHE A 124 2.61 2.04 5.54
CA PHE A 124 1.78 1.41 6.56
C PHE A 124 2.26 1.83 7.96
N LEU A 125 1.37 1.68 8.94
CA LEU A 125 1.70 1.81 10.35
C LEU A 125 2.23 0.47 10.84
N ASP A 126 3.42 0.45 11.42
CA ASP A 126 4.01 -0.78 11.91
C ASP A 126 3.42 -1.20 13.26
N GLU A 127 2.86 -2.40 13.31
CA GLU A 127 2.27 -3.01 14.50
C GLU A 127 3.19 -4.04 15.16
N GLN A 128 4.44 -4.19 14.69
CA GLN A 128 5.43 -5.06 15.32
C GLN A 128 5.63 -4.66 16.80
N PRO A 129 5.47 -5.60 17.76
CA PRO A 129 5.78 -5.32 19.15
C PRO A 129 7.22 -4.85 19.33
N GLY A 130 7.39 -3.69 19.95
CA GLY A 130 8.71 -3.09 20.15
C GLY A 130 9.27 -2.36 18.91
N CYS A 131 8.44 -2.10 17.89
CA CYS A 131 8.82 -1.22 16.78
C CYS A 131 9.39 0.11 17.32
N PRO A 132 10.60 0.51 16.91
CA PRO A 132 11.20 1.75 17.37
C PRO A 132 10.33 2.95 16.93
N PRO A 133 10.09 3.95 17.82
CA PRO A 133 9.26 5.12 17.49
C PRO A 133 9.72 5.87 16.23
N GLU A 134 11.02 5.86 15.93
CA GLU A 134 11.62 6.47 14.75
C GLU A 134 11.31 5.73 13.44
N GLU A 135 10.80 4.51 13.53
CA GLU A 135 10.43 3.65 12.39
C GLU A 135 8.95 3.28 12.37
N ARG A 136 8.13 3.97 13.18
CA ARG A 136 6.71 3.64 13.37
C ARG A 136 5.91 3.63 12.06
N PHE A 137 6.25 4.49 11.11
CA PHE A 137 5.75 4.40 9.74
C PHE A 137 6.80 3.76 8.85
N LYS A 138 6.35 2.83 8.01
CA LYS A 138 7.19 2.08 7.08
C LYS A 138 6.59 2.13 5.69
N ALA A 139 7.40 2.08 4.66
CA ALA A 139 6.91 2.01 3.29
C ALA A 139 7.84 1.19 2.40
N LEU A 140 7.26 0.56 1.37
CA LEU A 140 7.99 0.07 0.23
C LEU A 140 7.64 0.92 -1.00
N GLY A 141 8.63 1.17 -1.85
CA GLY A 141 8.42 1.84 -3.13
C GLY A 141 9.54 1.54 -4.11
N GLY A 142 9.20 1.42 -5.38
CA GLY A 142 10.14 1.22 -6.47
C GLY A 142 9.59 0.31 -7.55
N VAL A 143 10.32 0.21 -8.65
CA VAL A 143 9.96 -0.58 -9.82
C VAL A 143 11.17 -1.33 -10.35
N GLN A 144 10.95 -2.38 -11.14
CA GLN A 144 12.02 -3.18 -11.74
C GLN A 144 13.11 -2.32 -12.42
N PRO A 145 12.80 -1.33 -13.30
CA PRO A 145 13.83 -0.49 -13.93
C PRO A 145 14.60 0.40 -12.95
N GLY A 146 14.00 0.71 -11.79
CA GLY A 146 14.60 1.50 -10.72
C GLY A 146 15.46 0.70 -9.75
N GLY A 147 15.67 -0.61 -10.02
CA GLY A 147 16.45 -1.49 -9.16
C GLY A 147 15.64 -2.29 -8.16
N GLY A 148 14.30 -2.29 -8.21
CA GLY A 148 13.45 -3.07 -7.31
C GLY A 148 12.74 -2.21 -6.27
N LEU A 149 12.38 -2.79 -5.11
CA LEU A 149 11.72 -2.06 -4.02
C LEU A 149 12.73 -1.60 -2.98
N PHE A 150 12.63 -0.33 -2.62
CA PHE A 150 13.36 0.28 -1.52
C PHE A 150 12.47 0.37 -0.29
N ALA A 151 13.06 0.17 0.88
CA ALA A 151 12.40 0.33 2.17
C ALA A 151 12.64 1.73 2.73
N PHE A 152 11.59 2.28 3.34
CA PHE A 152 11.62 3.60 3.96
C PHE A 152 11.03 3.54 5.36
N THR A 153 11.51 4.41 6.23
CA THR A 153 10.98 4.61 7.58
C THR A 153 10.69 6.09 7.84
N SER A 154 9.75 6.34 8.75
CA SER A 154 9.43 7.67 9.22
C SER A 154 8.86 7.63 10.65
N PRO A 155 9.24 8.58 11.53
CA PRO A 155 8.61 8.72 12.86
C PRO A 155 7.18 9.28 12.79
N ASP A 156 6.90 10.13 11.81
CA ASP A 156 5.69 10.96 11.75
C ASP A 156 4.82 10.72 10.50
N GLY A 157 5.32 9.91 9.56
CA GLY A 157 4.69 9.65 8.28
C GLY A 157 4.88 10.78 7.28
N ILE A 158 5.63 11.83 7.59
CA ILE A 158 5.84 12.99 6.74
C ILE A 158 7.32 13.06 6.29
N HIS A 159 8.24 12.89 7.24
CA HIS A 159 9.68 12.93 6.98
C HIS A 159 10.22 11.52 6.79
N TRP A 160 10.28 11.08 5.55
CA TRP A 160 10.73 9.74 5.17
C TRP A 160 12.23 9.68 4.95
N ARG A 161 12.83 8.53 5.30
CA ARG A 161 14.24 8.23 5.04
C ARG A 161 14.35 6.82 4.43
N PRO A 162 15.23 6.62 3.44
CA PRO A 162 15.52 5.27 2.95
C PRO A 162 16.25 4.47 4.04
N CYS A 163 15.94 3.19 4.16
CA CYS A 163 16.61 2.27 5.10
C CYS A 163 18.04 1.90 4.65
N GLY A 164 18.37 2.13 3.37
CA GLY A 164 19.68 1.83 2.80
C GLY A 164 19.79 2.33 1.34
N GLU A 165 21.01 2.27 0.79
CA GLU A 165 21.30 2.68 -0.59
C GLU A 165 20.90 1.61 -1.63
N THR A 166 20.78 0.35 -1.19
CA THR A 166 20.37 -0.77 -2.03
C THR A 166 18.89 -1.10 -1.84
N PRO A 167 18.22 -1.66 -2.86
CA PRO A 167 16.85 -2.13 -2.74
C PRO A 167 16.73 -3.19 -1.64
N ALA A 168 15.65 -3.10 -0.85
CA ALA A 168 15.26 -4.11 0.12
C ALA A 168 14.77 -5.41 -0.56
N MET A 169 14.19 -5.27 -1.75
CA MET A 169 13.83 -6.37 -2.65
C MET A 169 14.41 -6.12 -4.04
N PRO A 170 15.37 -6.91 -4.53
CA PRO A 170 16.00 -6.70 -5.82
C PRO A 170 15.05 -7.01 -6.99
N PRO A 171 15.42 -6.62 -8.23
CA PRO A 171 14.65 -6.93 -9.43
C PRO A 171 14.47 -8.45 -9.64
N LEU A 172 13.30 -8.86 -10.13
CA LEU A 172 12.99 -10.24 -10.45
C LEU A 172 13.41 -10.53 -11.90
N LYS A 173 14.53 -11.22 -12.07
CA LYS A 173 15.19 -11.47 -13.37
C LYS A 173 14.30 -12.14 -14.41
N ASP A 174 13.32 -12.93 -14.00
CA ASP A 174 12.44 -13.70 -14.90
C ASP A 174 10.95 -13.29 -14.84
N LYS A 175 10.62 -12.23 -14.09
CA LYS A 175 9.24 -11.74 -13.94
C LYS A 175 9.10 -10.32 -14.51
N ALA A 176 9.12 -10.21 -15.84
CA ALA A 176 8.89 -8.92 -16.49
C ALA A 176 7.56 -8.29 -16.01
N TRP A 177 7.54 -6.96 -15.83
CA TRP A 177 6.40 -6.20 -15.29
C TRP A 177 5.95 -6.64 -13.88
N ALA A 178 6.89 -7.11 -13.06
CA ALA A 178 6.69 -7.23 -11.62
C ALA A 178 6.95 -5.89 -10.92
N LEU A 179 6.40 -5.74 -9.71
CA LEU A 179 6.63 -4.59 -8.83
C LEU A 179 6.10 -3.24 -9.37
N ASP A 180 5.43 -3.18 -10.52
CA ASP A 180 4.87 -1.96 -11.12
C ASP A 180 3.54 -1.50 -10.48
N SER A 181 2.90 -2.37 -9.71
CA SER A 181 1.71 -2.03 -8.91
C SER A 181 2.05 -1.47 -7.53
N GLN A 182 1.03 -1.01 -6.79
CA GLN A 182 1.14 -0.79 -5.35
C GLN A 182 1.47 -2.12 -4.64
N ASN A 183 2.64 -2.18 -4.01
CA ASN A 183 3.14 -3.37 -3.32
C ASN A 183 2.87 -3.23 -1.82
N VAL A 184 1.98 -4.05 -1.28
CA VAL A 184 1.42 -3.84 0.07
C VAL A 184 2.18 -4.68 1.08
N ALA A 185 2.93 -4.00 1.96
CA ALA A 185 3.59 -4.61 3.10
C ALA A 185 2.87 -4.29 4.42
N PHE A 186 2.94 -5.20 5.38
CA PHE A 186 2.50 -4.99 6.77
C PHE A 186 3.14 -6.02 7.71
N TRP A 187 3.13 -5.74 9.02
CA TRP A 187 3.48 -6.72 10.04
C TRP A 187 2.32 -7.71 10.26
N SER A 188 2.54 -8.99 10.00
CA SER A 188 1.54 -10.04 10.23
C SER A 188 1.68 -10.59 11.64
N VAL A 189 0.75 -10.24 12.53
CA VAL A 189 0.69 -10.79 13.90
C VAL A 189 0.51 -12.31 13.89
N ALA A 190 -0.26 -12.84 12.92
CA ALA A 190 -0.52 -14.28 12.82
C ALA A 190 0.72 -15.08 12.38
N GLU A 191 1.60 -14.47 11.59
CA GLU A 191 2.80 -15.12 11.07
C GLU A 191 4.08 -14.70 11.80
N ASN A 192 4.00 -13.68 12.66
CA ASN A 192 5.11 -13.10 13.40
C ASN A 192 6.28 -12.67 12.49
N CYS A 193 5.95 -12.11 11.32
CA CYS A 193 6.89 -11.57 10.35
C CYS A 193 6.22 -10.46 9.53
N TYR A 194 7.01 -9.70 8.79
CA TYR A 194 6.48 -8.81 7.77
C TYR A 194 6.06 -9.62 6.55
N VAL A 195 4.92 -9.27 5.97
CA VAL A 195 4.39 -9.86 4.75
C VAL A 195 4.32 -8.78 3.68
N LEU A 196 4.66 -9.15 2.44
CA LEU A 196 4.53 -8.31 1.25
C LEU A 196 3.71 -9.04 0.19
N TYR A 197 2.63 -8.41 -0.26
CA TYR A 197 1.90 -8.81 -1.45
C TYR A 197 2.26 -7.93 -2.64
N TYR A 198 2.65 -8.55 -3.74
CA TYR A 198 3.03 -7.86 -4.97
C TYR A 198 2.49 -8.60 -6.19
N ARG A 199 2.35 -7.87 -7.29
CA ARG A 199 1.86 -8.45 -8.54
C ARG A 199 3.02 -8.92 -9.41
N VAL A 200 2.84 -10.08 -10.02
CA VAL A 200 3.66 -10.58 -11.12
C VAL A 200 2.77 -11.02 -12.28
N PHE A 201 3.39 -11.32 -13.41
CA PHE A 201 2.71 -12.04 -14.49
C PHE A 201 3.20 -13.47 -14.56
N GLU A 202 2.27 -14.42 -14.45
CA GLU A 202 2.55 -15.85 -14.53
C GLU A 202 1.91 -16.50 -15.76
N PRO A 203 2.56 -17.49 -16.38
CA PRO A 203 1.92 -18.38 -17.33
C PRO A 203 0.99 -19.35 -16.58
N ILE A 204 -0.31 -19.04 -16.54
CA ILE A 204 -1.35 -19.88 -15.93
C ILE A 204 -2.23 -20.41 -17.05
N GLN A 205 -2.33 -21.74 -17.18
CA GLN A 205 -3.13 -22.41 -18.21
C GLN A 205 -2.81 -21.92 -19.63
N GLY A 206 -1.52 -21.73 -19.94
CA GLY A 206 -1.05 -21.27 -21.25
C GLY A 206 -1.30 -19.78 -21.54
N LYS A 207 -1.82 -19.01 -20.58
CA LYS A 207 -2.02 -17.56 -20.70
C LYS A 207 -1.14 -16.80 -19.71
N LYS A 208 -0.63 -15.65 -20.14
CA LYS A 208 0.07 -14.74 -19.23
C LYS A 208 -0.96 -13.93 -18.44
N LEU A 209 -1.18 -14.32 -17.19
CA LEU A 209 -2.16 -13.71 -16.30
C LEU A 209 -1.48 -12.93 -15.17
N ARG A 210 -2.18 -11.94 -14.64
CA ARG A 210 -1.76 -11.25 -13.42
C ARG A 210 -2.00 -12.19 -12.22
N ALA A 211 -0.97 -12.38 -11.42
CA ALA A 211 -1.01 -13.16 -10.19
C ALA A 211 -0.51 -12.30 -9.02
N ILE A 212 -1.01 -12.60 -7.82
CA ILE A 212 -0.53 -11.99 -6.58
C ILE A 212 0.42 -12.99 -5.93
N PHE A 213 1.65 -12.53 -5.69
CA PHE A 213 2.66 -13.27 -4.97
C PHE A 213 2.77 -12.72 -3.55
N LYS A 214 3.22 -13.57 -2.64
CA LYS A 214 3.47 -13.25 -1.25
C LYS A 214 4.91 -13.58 -0.94
N THR A 215 5.61 -12.64 -0.32
CA THR A 215 6.90 -12.90 0.33
C THR A 215 6.88 -12.36 1.76
N THR A 216 7.91 -12.70 2.53
CA THR A 216 8.05 -12.38 3.96
C THR A 216 9.43 -11.81 4.27
N SER A 217 9.52 -11.08 5.36
CA SER A 217 10.77 -10.56 5.92
C SER A 217 10.68 -10.54 7.44
N ASP A 218 11.78 -10.86 8.13
CA ASP A 218 11.83 -10.80 9.59
C ASP A 218 12.19 -9.39 10.10
N ASP A 219 12.81 -8.55 9.26
CA ASP A 219 13.43 -7.27 9.66
C ASP A 219 12.99 -6.06 8.83
N PHE A 220 12.03 -6.26 7.92
CA PHE A 220 11.51 -5.29 6.95
C PHE A 220 12.52 -4.79 5.89
N ARG A 221 13.80 -5.10 6.04
CA ARG A 221 14.90 -4.58 5.22
C ARG A 221 15.36 -5.58 4.17
N HIS A 222 15.18 -6.87 4.42
CA HIS A 222 15.58 -7.93 3.51
C HIS A 222 14.37 -8.76 3.10
N TRP A 223 14.05 -8.73 1.81
CA TRP A 223 12.95 -9.50 1.22
C TRP A 223 13.50 -10.43 0.14
N GLN A 224 13.12 -11.70 0.21
CA GLN A 224 13.48 -12.67 -0.82
C GLN A 224 12.34 -12.79 -1.83
N PRO A 225 12.55 -12.50 -3.12
CA PRO A 225 11.54 -12.79 -4.13
C PRO A 225 11.23 -14.29 -4.17
N VAL A 226 9.96 -14.63 -4.36
CA VAL A 226 9.50 -16.00 -4.62
C VAL A 226 9.41 -16.26 -6.12
#